data_AF-A0A316M2B0-F1
#
_entry.id   AF-A0A316M2B0-F1
#
_cell.length_a   1.000
_cell.length_b   1.000
_cell.length_c   1.000
_cell.angle_alpha   90.00
_cell.angle_beta   90.00
_cell.angle_gamma   90.00
#
_symmetry.space_group_name_H-M   'P 1'
#
loop_
_entity.id
_entity.type
_entity.pdbx_description
1 polymer ?
#
loop_
_entity_poly.entity_id
_entity_poly.type
_entity_poly.pdbx_seq_one_letter_code
_entity_poly.pdbx_strand_id
1 'polypeptide(L)' 'TFYAQVEEKTFLQAYRERSILKGRPITVLQGGSARVALAGEIDDDCRLCVRYEDGTEALLSSGEVSIRMEEKKG' A
#
# COMPACT_ATOMS: atom_id res chain seq x y z
N THR A 1 11.58 13.20 -25.24
CA THR A 1 11.45 13.86 -23.92
C THR A 1 11.43 12.78 -22.85
N PHE A 2 12.20 12.92 -21.76
CA PHE A 2 12.50 11.84 -20.80
C PHE A 2 11.29 11.38 -19.93
N TYR A 3 10.10 11.97 -20.08
CA TYR A 3 8.92 11.70 -19.23
C TYR A 3 7.79 10.90 -19.90
N ALA A 4 7.87 10.58 -21.20
CA ALA A 4 6.80 9.86 -21.92
C ALA A 4 6.48 8.48 -21.31
N GLN A 5 7.47 7.81 -20.72
CA GLN A 5 7.30 6.51 -20.09
C GLN A 5 6.53 6.57 -18.76
N VAL A 6 6.46 7.75 -18.12
CA VAL A 6 5.66 7.97 -16.92
C VAL A 6 4.18 8.11 -17.28
N GLU A 7 3.87 8.73 -18.43
CA GLU A 7 2.50 8.85 -18.94
C GLU A 7 1.90 7.49 -19.32
N GLU A 8 2.71 6.59 -19.90
CA GLU A 8 2.27 5.23 -20.24
C GLU A 8 2.20 4.28 -19.03
N LYS A 9 2.68 4.71 -17.84
CA LYS A 9 2.65 3.94 -16.57
C LYS A 9 3.15 2.49 -16.70
N THR A 10 4.04 2.21 -17.64
CA THR A 10 4.54 0.83 -17.93
C THR A 10 5.22 0.17 -16.74
N PHE A 11 5.72 0.97 -15.79
CA PHE A 11 6.29 0.52 -14.53
C PHE A 11 5.25 0.00 -13.52
N LEU A 12 3.99 0.39 -13.64
CA LEU A 12 2.97 0.19 -12.62
C LEU A 12 2.59 -1.28 -12.44
N GLN A 13 2.54 -2.04 -13.53
CA GLN A 13 2.28 -3.48 -13.45
C GLN A 13 3.39 -4.20 -12.66
N ALA A 14 4.65 -3.99 -13.04
CA ALA A 14 5.78 -4.59 -12.35
C ALA A 14 5.86 -4.12 -10.88
N TYR A 15 5.47 -2.87 -10.59
CA TYR A 15 5.39 -2.35 -9.23
C TYR A 15 4.33 -3.07 -8.39
N ARG A 16 3.12 -3.28 -8.93
CA ARG A 16 2.05 -4.06 -8.27
C ARG A 16 2.48 -5.49 -8.00
N GLU A 17 3.07 -6.16 -8.99
CA GLU A 17 3.51 -7.56 -8.88
C GLU A 17 4.62 -7.76 -7.83
N ARG A 18 5.48 -6.76 -7.65
CA ARG A 18 6.61 -6.81 -6.70
C ARG A 18 6.26 -6.25 -5.32
N SER A 19 5.08 -5.65 -5.14
CA SER A 19 4.67 -5.08 -3.86
C SER A 19 4.50 -6.18 -2.82
N ILE A 20 5.29 -6.11 -1.74
CA ILE A 20 5.18 -7.06 -0.62
C ILE A 20 3.96 -6.79 0.26
N LEU A 21 3.29 -5.64 0.10
CA LEU A 21 2.22 -5.19 0.99
C LEU A 21 0.89 -5.90 0.72
N LYS A 22 0.63 -6.27 -0.54
CA LYS A 22 -0.69 -6.75 -0.99
C LYS A 22 -1.21 -7.89 -0.13
N GLY A 23 -2.42 -7.71 0.39
CA GLY A 23 -3.13 -8.68 1.24
C GLY A 23 -2.59 -8.83 2.65
N ARG A 24 -1.61 -8.00 3.08
CA ARG A 24 -1.04 -8.10 4.44
C ARG A 24 -1.73 -7.17 5.42
N PRO A 25 -1.85 -7.59 6.69
CA PRO A 25 -2.13 -6.65 7.77
C PRO A 25 -0.96 -5.68 7.91
N ILE A 26 -1.28 -4.40 7.98
CA ILE A 26 -0.33 -3.30 8.12
C ILE A 26 -0.77 -2.36 9.23
N THR A 27 0.18 -1.61 9.78
CA THR A 27 -0.10 -0.42 10.58
C THR A 27 0.19 0.81 9.73
N VAL A 28 -0.82 1.65 9.50
CA VAL A 28 -0.71 2.95 8.82
C VAL A 28 -0.33 4.00 9.85
N LEU A 29 0.76 4.71 9.59
CA LEU A 29 1.25 5.82 10.42
C LEU A 29 1.01 7.13 9.67
N GLN A 30 0.11 7.97 10.18
CA GLN A 30 -0.23 9.25 9.54
C GLN A 30 -0.69 10.27 10.59
N GLY A 31 -0.17 11.50 10.52
CA GLY A 31 -0.61 12.60 11.38
C GLY A 31 -0.47 12.30 12.88
N GLY A 32 0.56 11.54 13.28
CA GLY A 32 0.78 11.12 14.67
C GLY A 32 -0.13 9.98 15.16
N SER A 33 -1.00 9.45 14.29
CA SER A 33 -1.87 8.32 14.59
C SER A 33 -1.35 7.03 13.97
N ALA A 34 -1.59 5.90 14.66
CA ALA A 34 -1.30 4.56 14.17
C ALA A 34 -2.60 3.77 14.08
N ARG A 35 -2.97 3.28 12.88
CA ARG A 35 -4.21 2.52 12.66
C ARG A 35 -3.91 1.22 11.94
N VAL A 36 -4.52 0.13 12.40
CA VAL A 36 -4.40 -1.18 11.73
C VAL A 36 -5.32 -1.21 10.51
N ALA A 37 -4.81 -1.76 9.41
CA ALA A 37 -5.55 -1.92 8.17
C ALA A 37 -5.09 -3.18 7.41
N LEU A 38 -5.93 -3.63 6.49
CA LEU A 38 -5.55 -4.59 5.45
C LEU A 38 -5.10 -3.82 4.21
N ALA A 39 -3.90 -4.11 3.73
CA ALA A 39 -3.39 -3.56 2.47
C ALA A 39 -4.04 -4.25 1.27
N GLY A 40 -4.62 -3.46 0.37
CA GLY A 40 -5.22 -3.89 -0.89
C GLY A 40 -4.27 -3.73 -2.08
N GLU A 41 -4.84 -3.35 -3.22
CA GLU A 41 -4.08 -3.05 -4.44
C GLU A 41 -3.43 -1.66 -4.41
N ILE A 42 -2.53 -1.43 -5.36
CA ILE A 42 -2.08 -0.09 -5.72
C ILE A 42 -2.88 0.33 -6.95
N ASP A 43 -3.58 1.45 -6.88
CA ASP A 43 -4.45 1.94 -7.97
C ASP A 43 -3.64 2.54 -9.13
N ASP A 44 -4.35 3.05 -10.15
CA ASP A 44 -3.70 3.61 -11.34
C ASP A 44 -2.92 4.90 -11.05
N ASP A 45 -3.18 5.56 -9.91
CA ASP A 45 -2.50 6.77 -9.47
C ASP A 45 -1.37 6.48 -8.45
N CYS A 46 -0.91 5.23 -8.39
CA CYS A 46 0.12 4.76 -7.46
C CYS A 46 -0.25 4.92 -5.98
N ARG A 47 -1.54 4.93 -5.63
CA ARG A 47 -2.00 5.00 -4.24
C ARG A 47 -2.26 3.60 -3.70
N LEU A 48 -1.90 3.36 -2.45
CA LEU A 48 -2.22 2.12 -1.76
C LEU A 48 -3.67 2.16 -1.25
N CYS A 49 -4.51 1.26 -1.74
CA CYS A 49 -5.83 1.03 -1.17
C CYS A 49 -5.68 0.30 0.17
N VAL A 50 -6.34 0.79 1.21
CA VAL A 50 -6.36 0.14 2.53
C VAL A 50 -7.78 0.04 3.07
N ARG A 51 -8.07 -1.01 3.83
CA ARG A 51 -9.31 -1.15 4.59
C ARG A 51 -9.01 -1.27 6.08
N TYR A 52 -9.49 -0.32 6.88
CA TYR A 52 -9.32 -0.29 8.32
C TYR A 52 -10.26 -1.29 9.02
N GLU A 53 -10.00 -1.55 10.31
CA GLU A 53 -10.79 -2.50 11.12
C GLU A 53 -12.26 -2.10 11.30
N ASP A 54 -12.55 -0.79 11.26
CA ASP A 54 -13.91 -0.24 11.29
C ASP A 54 -14.66 -0.41 9.94
N GLY A 55 -14.02 -1.03 8.96
CA GLY A 55 -14.54 -1.24 7.61
C GLY A 55 -14.38 -0.04 6.67
N THR A 56 -13.88 1.10 7.16
CA THR A 56 -13.60 2.26 6.30
C THR A 56 -12.43 1.99 5.36
N GLU A 57 -12.47 2.59 4.18
CA GLU A 57 -11.43 2.45 3.17
C GLU A 57 -10.75 3.80 2.89
N ALA A 58 -9.48 3.76 2.50
CA ALA A 58 -8.74 4.94 2.11
C ALA A 58 -7.74 4.65 0.98
N LEU A 59 -7.40 5.70 0.24
CA LEU A 59 -6.34 5.70 -0.78
C LEU A 59 -5.16 6.51 -0.25
N LEU A 60 -4.06 5.84 0.05
CA LEU A 60 -2.86 6.46 0.60
C LEU A 60 -1.89 6.78 -0.53
N SER A 61 -1.72 8.07 -0.84
CA SER A 61 -0.70 8.57 -1.78
C SER A 61 0.66 8.79 -1.14
N SER A 62 0.73 8.81 0.20
CA SER A 62 1.95 9.02 0.97
C SER A 62 1.76 8.56 2.41
N GLY A 63 2.86 8.51 3.16
CA GLY A 63 2.90 8.09 4.56
C GLY A 63 3.78 6.86 4.75
N GLU A 64 3.79 6.34 5.98
CA GLU A 64 4.54 5.15 6.33
C GLU A 64 3.58 4.02 6.69
N VAL A 65 3.90 2.81 6.22
CA VAL A 65 3.20 1.59 6.61
C VAL A 65 4.22 0.59 7.15
N SER A 66 3.84 -0.10 8.22
CA SER A 66 4.67 -1.15 8.83
C SER A 66 3.97 -2.50 8.72
N ILE A 67 4.68 -3.51 8.25
CA ILE A 67 4.26 -4.92 8.35
C ILE A 67 4.83 -5.47 9.66
N ARG A 68 3.96 -6.00 10.51
CA ARG A 68 4.41 -6.85 11.63
C ARG A 68 4.51 -8.28 11.10
N MET A 69 5.73 -8.82 11.06
CA MET A 69 5.91 -10.25 10.79
C MET A 69 5.53 -11.01 12.05
N GLU A 70 4.47 -11.81 11.98
CA GLU A 70 4.20 -12.77 13.06
C GLU A 70 5.24 -13.87 13.01
N GLU A 71 5.97 -14.07 14.11
CA GLU A 71 6.84 -15.22 14.27
C GLU A 71 5.99 -16.48 14.22
N LYS A 72 6.19 -17.33 13.21
CA LYS A 72 5.61 -18.67 13.24
C LYS A 72 6.21 -19.40 14.44
N LYS A 73 5.41 -19.63 15.49
CA LYS A 73 5.71 -20.65 16.50
C LYS A 73 5.79 -21.99 15.76
N GLY A 74 7.01 -22.46 15.53
CA GLY A 74 7.32 -23.81 15.08
C GLY A 74 7.05 -24.84 16.16
#